data_AF-A0A964KAF7-F1
#
_entry.id   AF-A0A964KAF7-F1
#
_cell.length_a   1.000
_cell.length_b   1.000
_cell.length_c   1.000
_cell.angle_alpha   90.00
_cell.angle_beta   90.00
_cell.angle_gamma   90.00
#
_symmetry.space_group_name_H-M   'P 1'
#
loop_
_entity.id
_entity.type
_entity.pdbx_description
1 polymer ?
#
loop_
_entity_poly.entity_id
_entity_poly.type
_entity_poly.pdbx_seq_one_letter_code
_entity_poly.pdbx_strand_id
1 'polypeptide(L)'
;MPITRRQFDLGINDELERVMRSAHGFVIAHPGEAFSEDELASDLGIRDEASQLLFREGLWKMVEANILQARDVAGVTYFAPGRFTIDQVLSE
;
A
#
# COMPACT_ATOMS: atom_id res chain seq x y z
N MET A 1 -12.95 -9.63 12.02
CA MET A 1 -14.04 -8.62 11.88
C MET A 1 -14.82 -8.96 10.62
N PRO A 2 -16.10 -8.59 10.49
CA PRO A 2 -16.77 -8.67 9.18
C PRO A 2 -16.04 -7.76 8.18
N ILE A 3 -15.90 -8.23 6.93
CA ILE A 3 -15.31 -7.46 5.81
C ILE A 3 -16.13 -6.18 5.63
N THR A 4 -15.47 -5.02 5.61
CA THR A 4 -16.18 -3.75 5.42
C THR A 4 -16.67 -3.60 3.98
N ARG A 5 -17.71 -2.80 3.78
CA ARG A 5 -18.34 -2.66 2.44
C ARG A 5 -17.32 -2.19 1.40
N ARG A 6 -16.38 -1.35 1.84
CA ARG A 6 -15.28 -0.86 1.01
C ARG A 6 -14.20 -1.92 0.73
N GLN A 7 -13.91 -2.82 1.68
CA GLN A 7 -13.04 -3.97 1.42
C GLN A 7 -13.65 -4.91 0.37
N PHE A 8 -14.97 -5.12 0.43
CA PHE A 8 -15.68 -5.91 -0.57
C PHE A 8 -15.67 -5.22 -1.95
N ASP A 9 -15.97 -3.92 -2.00
CA ASP A 9 -16.00 -3.14 -3.25
C ASP A 9 -14.61 -3.03 -3.90
N LEU A 10 -13.54 -2.98 -3.08
CA LEU A 10 -12.15 -2.94 -3.56
C LEU A 10 -11.55 -4.34 -3.78
N GLY A 11 -12.29 -5.43 -3.50
CA GLY A 11 -11.78 -6.80 -3.62
C GLY A 11 -10.60 -7.11 -2.68
N ILE A 12 -10.52 -6.42 -1.53
CA ILE A 12 -9.44 -6.58 -0.55
C ILE A 12 -9.73 -7.82 0.29
N ASN A 13 -8.87 -8.83 0.19
CA ASN A 13 -8.83 -9.98 1.08
C ASN A 13 -7.86 -9.74 2.25
N ASP A 14 -7.86 -10.64 3.24
CA ASP A 14 -7.02 -10.51 4.45
C ASP A 14 -5.51 -10.43 4.16
N GLU A 15 -5.07 -11.04 3.06
CA GLU A 15 -3.68 -11.04 2.65
C GLU A 15 -3.27 -9.68 2.07
N LEU A 16 -4.11 -9.14 1.19
CA LEU A 16 -3.93 -7.83 0.60
C LEU A 16 -4.02 -6.73 1.65
N GLU A 17 -4.97 -6.83 2.60
CA GLU A 17 -5.05 -5.90 3.73
C GLU A 17 -3.75 -5.90 4.55
N ARG A 18 -3.23 -7.09 4.87
CA ARG A 18 -1.98 -7.22 5.64
C ARG A 18 -0.83 -6.54 4.92
N VAL A 19 -0.73 -6.75 3.62
CA VAL A 19 0.30 -6.13 2.78
C VAL A 19 0.15 -4.61 2.73
N MET A 20 -1.06 -4.10 2.52
CA MET A 20 -1.34 -2.67 2.54
C MET A 20 -0.98 -2.04 3.89
N ARG A 21 -1.29 -2.71 5.01
CA ARG A 21 -0.94 -2.27 6.36
C ARG A 21 0.57 -2.23 6.58
N SER A 22 1.30 -3.25 6.12
CA SER A 22 2.76 -3.29 6.23
C SER A 22 3.41 -2.15 5.44
N ALA A 23 2.99 -1.95 4.18
CA ALA A 23 3.49 -0.87 3.34
C ALA A 23 3.17 0.52 3.91
N HIS A 24 1.91 0.76 4.29
CA HIS A 24 1.53 2.02 4.93
C HIS A 24 2.30 2.24 6.23
N GLY A 25 2.41 1.21 7.07
CA GLY A 25 3.16 1.25 8.33
C GLY A 25 4.64 1.60 8.16
N PHE A 26 5.28 1.08 7.11
CA PHE A 26 6.66 1.42 6.77
C PHE A 26 6.80 2.87 6.32
N VAL A 27 5.92 3.31 5.41
CA VAL A 27 5.96 4.65 4.82
C VAL A 27 5.66 5.73 5.87
N ILE A 28 4.78 5.48 6.84
CA ILE A 28 4.53 6.43 7.95
C ILE A 28 5.67 6.46 8.98
N ALA A 29 6.43 5.37 9.12
CA ALA A 29 7.58 5.31 10.01
C ALA A 29 8.78 6.12 9.50
N HIS A 30 8.81 6.43 8.20
CA HIS A 30 9.85 7.21 7.53
C HIS A 30 9.28 8.51 6.94
N PRO A 31 8.85 9.46 7.80
CA PRO A 31 8.21 10.68 7.35
C PRO A 31 9.17 11.56 6.54
N GLY A 32 8.75 11.94 5.33
CA GLY A 32 9.53 12.81 4.44
C GLY A 32 10.36 12.06 3.40
N GLU A 33 10.38 10.74 3.47
CA GLU A 33 10.99 9.88 2.47
C GLU A 33 9.93 9.38 1.48
N ALA A 34 10.38 9.06 0.27
CA ALA A 34 9.54 8.44 -0.75
C ALA A 34 10.30 7.23 -1.28
N PHE A 35 9.59 6.10 -1.43
CA PHE A 35 10.19 4.82 -1.74
C PHE A 35 9.62 4.27 -3.04
N SER A 36 10.46 3.69 -3.88
CA SER A 36 10.02 2.93 -5.04
C SER A 36 9.35 1.61 -4.63
N GLU A 37 8.66 0.98 -5.57
CA GLU A 37 8.05 -0.33 -5.37
C GLU A 37 9.10 -1.38 -4.94
N ASP A 38 10.25 -1.40 -5.61
CA ASP A 38 11.33 -2.37 -5.37
C ASP A 38 11.98 -2.17 -4.00
N GLU A 39 12.19 -0.91 -3.58
CA GLU A 39 12.72 -0.58 -2.26
C GLU A 39 11.77 -1.06 -1.16
N LEU A 40 10.47 -0.75 -1.28
CA LEU A 40 9.47 -1.19 -0.31
C LEU A 40 9.36 -2.72 -0.25
N ALA A 41 9.36 -3.40 -1.40
CA ALA A 41 9.31 -4.86 -1.47
C ALA A 41 10.55 -5.49 -0.80
N SER A 42 11.74 -4.92 -1.07
CA SER A 42 12.99 -5.37 -0.46
C SER A 42 12.99 -5.19 1.07
N ASP A 43 12.62 -4.01 1.55
CA ASP A 43 12.62 -3.69 2.98
C ASP A 43 11.56 -4.47 3.77
N LEU A 44 10.43 -4.78 3.13
CA LEU A 44 9.38 -5.62 3.71
C LEU A 44 9.65 -7.12 3.55
N GLY A 45 10.76 -7.50 2.91
CA GLY A 45 11.16 -8.90 2.74
C GLY A 45 10.33 -9.70 1.73
N ILE A 46 9.68 -9.03 0.78
CA ILE A 46 8.82 -9.62 -0.26
C ILE A 46 9.71 -10.05 -1.43
N ARG A 47 9.84 -11.37 -1.63
CA ARG A 47 10.86 -11.94 -2.54
C ARG A 47 10.30 -12.80 -3.65
N ASP A 48 9.15 -13.44 -3.44
CA ASP A 48 8.52 -14.27 -4.45
C ASP A 48 7.61 -13.44 -5.37
N GLU A 49 7.50 -13.89 -6.62
CA GLU A 49 6.77 -13.20 -7.68
C GLU A 49 5.28 -13.03 -7.36
N ALA A 50 4.64 -14.05 -6.76
CA ALA A 50 3.23 -13.99 -6.39
C ALA A 50 2.97 -12.91 -5.34
N SER A 51 3.80 -12.84 -4.30
CA SER A 51 3.70 -11.81 -3.26
C SER A 51 4.04 -10.41 -3.80
N GLN A 52 4.94 -10.29 -4.77
CA GLN A 52 5.22 -9.00 -5.42
C GLN A 52 4.03 -8.49 -6.23
N LEU A 53 3.33 -9.36 -6.95
CA LEU A 53 2.11 -8.97 -7.68
C LEU A 53 1.02 -8.48 -6.72
N LEU A 54 0.80 -9.21 -5.62
CA LEU A 54 -0.13 -8.81 -4.57
C LEU A 54 0.30 -7.49 -3.91
N PHE A 55 1.60 -7.31 -3.69
CA PHE A 55 2.18 -6.08 -3.14
C PHE A 55 1.92 -4.87 -4.01
N ARG A 56 2.22 -4.99 -5.30
CA ARG A 56 1.94 -3.97 -6.31
C ARG A 56 0.46 -3.61 -6.32
N GLU A 57 -0.42 -4.61 -6.36
CA GLU A 57 -1.87 -4.39 -6.32
C GLU A 57 -2.27 -3.61 -5.05
N GLY A 58 -1.73 -3.97 -3.89
CA GLY A 58 -1.97 -3.29 -2.63
C GLY A 58 -1.54 -1.82 -2.66
N LEU A 59 -0.37 -1.53 -3.21
CA LEU A 59 0.10 -0.15 -3.39
C LEU A 59 -0.85 0.68 -4.25
N TRP A 60 -1.29 0.15 -5.39
CA TRP A 60 -2.19 0.87 -6.29
C TRP A 60 -3.57 1.10 -5.67
N LYS A 61 -4.14 0.12 -4.97
CA LYS A 61 -5.40 0.33 -4.23
C LYS A 61 -5.26 1.40 -3.15
N MET A 62 -4.12 1.46 -2.46
CA MET A 62 -3.85 2.53 -1.50
C MET A 62 -3.72 3.90 -2.16
N VAL A 63 -3.16 3.98 -3.36
CA VAL A 63 -3.09 5.22 -4.15
C VAL A 63 -4.49 5.66 -4.57
N GLU A 64 -5.32 4.75 -5.10
CA GLU A 64 -6.72 5.03 -5.45
C GLU A 64 -7.52 5.54 -4.24
N ALA A 65 -7.29 4.93 -3.07
CA ALA A 65 -7.91 5.34 -1.81
C ALA A 65 -7.29 6.59 -1.17
N ASN A 66 -6.29 7.23 -1.79
CA ASN A 66 -5.54 8.36 -1.23
C ASN A 66 -4.87 8.08 0.14
N ILE A 67 -4.58 6.80 0.43
CA ILE A 67 -3.77 6.35 1.57
C ILE A 67 -2.28 6.57 1.29
N LEU A 68 -1.87 6.42 0.02
CA LEU A 68 -0.53 6.77 -0.46
C LEU A 68 -0.63 7.78 -1.60
N GLN A 69 0.44 8.56 -1.80
CA GLN A 69 0.66 9.34 -3.01
C GLN A 69 1.68 8.63 -3.89
N ALA A 70 1.41 8.53 -5.19
CA ALA A 70 2.37 8.11 -6.19
C ALA A 70 2.94 9.32 -6.94
N ARG A 71 4.25 9.35 -7.13
CA ARG A 71 4.96 10.38 -7.91
C ARG A 71 5.94 9.72 -8.87
N ASP A 72 5.86 10.06 -10.14
CA ASP A 72 6.83 9.61 -11.15
C ASP A 72 8.03 10.54 -11.16
N VAL A 73 9.22 9.98 -10.96
CA VAL A 73 10.50 10.68 -11.05
C VAL A 73 11.43 9.86 -11.93
N ALA A 74 11.78 10.43 -13.09
CA ALA A 74 12.69 9.81 -14.06
C ALA A 74 12.28 8.39 -14.50
N GLY A 75 10.97 8.09 -14.55
CA GLY A 75 10.44 6.79 -14.96
C GLY A 75 10.34 5.77 -13.84
N VAL A 76 10.58 6.17 -12.59
CA VAL A 76 10.38 5.35 -11.39
C VAL A 76 9.27 5.97 -10.55
N THR A 77 8.27 5.16 -10.17
CA THR A 77 7.18 5.61 -9.31
C THR A 77 7.59 5.47 -7.85
N TYR A 78 7.50 6.57 -7.10
CA TYR A 78 7.75 6.63 -5.67
C TYR A 78 6.45 6.83 -4.90
N PHE A 79 6.38 6.17 -3.74
CA PHE A 79 5.23 6.17 -2.85
C PHE A 79 5.55 6.91 -1.54
N ALA A 80 4.62 7.75 -1.11
CA ALA A 80 4.70 8.54 0.12
C ALA A 80 3.34 8.55 0.84
N PRO A 81 3.27 8.97 2.13
CA PRO A 81 1.99 9.02 2.83
C PRO A 81 0.96 9.89 2.11
N GLY A 82 -0.29 9.40 2.06
CA GLY A 82 -1.44 10.07 1.50
C GLY A 82 -2.16 10.97 2.50
N ARG A 83 -3.40 11.32 2.15
CA ARG A 83 -4.28 12.16 2.99
C ARG A 83 -4.99 11.34 4.06
N PHE A 84 -5.27 10.07 3.77
CA PHE A 84 -6.02 9.18 4.65
C PHE A 84 -5.11 8.11 5.24
N THR A 85 -5.45 7.63 6.44
CA THR A 85 -4.82 6.44 6.99
C THR A 85 -5.57 5.19 6.54
N ILE A 86 -4.87 4.06 6.55
CA ILE A 86 -5.51 2.78 6.20
C ILE A 86 -6.71 2.45 7.11
N ASP A 87 -6.64 2.81 8.39
CA ASP A 87 -7.74 2.57 9.33
C ASP A 87 -8.98 3.44 9.03
N GLN A 88 -8.79 4.66 8.54
CA GLN A 88 -9.90 5.53 8.13
C GLN A 88 -10.63 4.95 6.92
N VAL A 89 -9.89 4.38 5.96
CA VAL A 89 -10.49 3.83 4.73
C VAL A 89 -11.13 2.46 4.97
N LEU A 90 -10.52 1.61 5.79
CA LEU A 90 -11.00 0.26 6.02
C LEU A 90 -12.11 0.15 7.06
N SER A 91 -12.38 1.20 7.86
CA SER A 91 -13.43 1.22 8.88
C SER A 91 -14.79 1.77 8.39
N GLU A 92 -14.86 2.27 7.14
CA GLU A 92 -16.08 2.77 6.48
C GLU A 92 -16.78 1.67 5.66
#